data_AF-A0A2D5H097-F1
#
_entry.id   AF-A0A2D5H097-F1
#
_cell.length_a   1.000
_cell.length_b   1.000
_cell.length_c   1.000
_cell.angle_alpha   90.00
_cell.angle_beta   90.00
_cell.angle_gamma   90.00
#
_symmetry.space_group_name_H-M   'P 1'
#
loop_
_entity.id
_entity.type
_entity.pdbx_description
1 polymer ?
#
loop_
_entity_poly.entity_id
_entity_poly.type
_entity_poly.pdbx_seq_one_letter_code
_entity_poly.pdbx_strand_id
1 'polypeptide(L)'
;MEKKSIKGKAHYVYDDIDEFKAHHPNRVVKPDWRDSDEGDWVFSDDGRIVQLLKVSKSVKHPNDRKNYTYAKGWVRTIVGSFINRYTTKMDTDFSSHPNRYTFSKSINNTGRRVKERKNVTRKEREFATNIVVGMGAVDAYKKAYSELSSNSARKKATILLKQERVMKEIEKSVLDIAKSLGIDHEYVLSKLKNLADYSEDDNIILQSTKELGKIVGTAGNTVKQKDVGLLGVFQGFSPDEIEGATRDNKQITSISLEDK
;
A
#
# COMPACT_ATOMS: atom_id res chain seq x y z
N MET A 1 30.46 -7.62 20.59
CA MET A 1 29.31 -8.41 20.08
C MET A 1 27.94 -7.79 20.39
N GLU A 2 27.18 -7.48 19.33
CA GLU A 2 25.77 -7.07 19.40
C GLU A 2 24.85 -8.19 18.89
N LYS A 3 23.57 -8.23 19.32
CA LYS A 3 22.64 -9.30 18.90
C LYS A 3 21.18 -8.85 18.78
N LYS A 4 20.44 -9.52 17.90
CA LYS A 4 18.98 -9.37 17.77
C LYS A 4 18.33 -10.69 17.39
N SER A 5 17.09 -10.90 17.85
CA SER A 5 16.35 -12.15 17.60
C SER A 5 15.38 -12.02 16.44
N ILE A 6 15.33 -13.05 15.58
CA ILE A 6 14.33 -13.21 14.52
C ILE A 6 13.59 -14.53 14.78
N LYS A 7 12.26 -14.46 14.98
CA LYS A 7 11.42 -15.65 15.21
C LYS A 7 12.01 -16.58 16.30
N GLY A 8 12.51 -16.00 17.39
CA GLY A 8 13.12 -16.73 18.50
C GLY A 8 14.59 -17.15 18.31
N LYS A 9 15.16 -17.02 17.11
CA LYS A 9 16.58 -17.32 16.84
C LYS A 9 17.44 -16.07 17.00
N ALA A 10 18.46 -16.13 17.84
CA ALA A 10 19.44 -15.06 18.01
C ALA A 10 20.41 -15.01 16.82
N HIS A 11 20.69 -13.81 16.34
CA HIS A 11 21.71 -13.52 15.33
C HIS A 11 22.63 -12.43 15.85
N TYR A 12 23.90 -12.51 15.47
CA TYR A 12 24.99 -11.75 16.06
C TYR A 12 25.72 -10.88 15.03
N VAL A 13 26.28 -9.79 15.52
CA VAL A 13 27.29 -8.96 14.84
C VAL A 13 28.51 -8.97 15.75
N TYR A 14 29.66 -9.31 15.18
CA TYR A 14 30.94 -9.34 15.88
C TYR A 14 31.78 -8.13 15.50
N ASP A 15 32.53 -7.61 16.46
CA ASP A 15 33.34 -6.40 16.28
C ASP A 15 34.59 -6.69 15.43
N ASP A 16 35.18 -7.89 15.57
CA ASP A 16 36.38 -8.30 14.84
C ASP A 16 36.47 -9.83 14.63
N ILE A 17 37.52 -10.25 13.91
CA ILE A 17 37.75 -11.67 13.56
C ILE A 17 38.12 -12.53 14.77
N ASP A 18 38.72 -11.96 15.80
CA ASP A 18 39.16 -12.70 16.98
C ASP A 18 37.95 -13.04 17.84
N GLU A 19 37.06 -12.06 18.07
CA GLU A 19 35.75 -12.26 18.70
C GLU A 19 34.92 -13.28 17.91
N PHE A 20 34.90 -13.18 16.58
CA PHE A 20 34.20 -14.16 15.73
C PHE A 20 34.76 -15.57 15.89
N LYS A 21 36.08 -15.75 15.86
CA LYS A 21 36.73 -17.08 15.96
C LYS A 21 36.57 -17.72 17.33
N ALA A 22 36.48 -16.93 18.40
CA ALA A 22 36.18 -17.45 19.73
C ALA A 22 34.82 -18.19 19.77
N HIS A 23 33.83 -17.68 19.04
CA HIS A 23 32.50 -18.28 18.95
C HIS A 23 32.34 -19.29 17.79
N HIS A 24 33.10 -19.10 16.70
CA HIS A 24 32.99 -19.86 15.46
C HIS A 24 34.36 -20.30 14.93
N PRO A 25 35.11 -21.16 15.66
CA PRO A 25 36.51 -21.46 15.35
C PRO A 25 36.73 -22.11 13.98
N ASN A 26 35.75 -22.88 13.49
CA ASN A 26 35.83 -23.62 12.23
C ASN A 26 35.13 -22.94 11.06
N ARG A 27 34.70 -21.67 11.20
CA ARG A 27 34.01 -20.94 10.13
C ARG A 27 34.96 -19.92 9.50
N VAL A 28 34.82 -19.77 8.18
CA VAL A 28 35.59 -18.80 7.40
C VAL A 28 34.73 -17.58 7.15
N VAL A 29 35.31 -16.41 7.35
CA VAL A 29 34.70 -15.12 7.01
C VAL A 29 35.09 -14.77 5.58
N LYS A 30 34.11 -14.46 4.74
CA LYS A 30 34.34 -14.03 3.35
C LYS A 30 34.67 -12.53 3.33
N PRO A 31 35.63 -12.10 2.49
CA PRO A 31 36.05 -10.70 2.42
C PRO A 31 35.02 -9.77 1.79
N ASP A 32 34.29 -10.23 0.75
CA ASP A 32 33.30 -9.40 0.05
C ASP A 32 31.89 -10.00 0.15
N TRP A 33 31.00 -9.24 0.78
CA TRP A 33 29.60 -9.60 0.90
C TRP A 33 28.83 -9.60 -0.42
N ARG A 34 29.34 -8.92 -1.45
CA ARG A 34 28.66 -8.77 -2.75
C ARG A 34 28.64 -10.07 -3.56
N ASP A 35 29.64 -10.90 -3.39
CA ASP A 35 29.78 -12.18 -4.12
C ASP A 35 29.47 -13.41 -3.23
N SER A 36 29.23 -13.21 -1.94
CA SER A 36 28.94 -14.26 -0.96
C SER A 36 27.52 -14.82 -1.03
N ASP A 37 27.29 -15.98 -0.42
CA ASP A 37 26.04 -16.73 -0.48
C ASP A 37 25.24 -16.70 0.84
N GLU A 38 24.00 -17.19 0.78
CA GLU A 38 23.12 -17.23 1.95
C GLU A 38 23.70 -18.16 3.03
N GLY A 39 23.82 -17.65 4.25
CA GLY A 39 24.42 -18.34 5.38
C GLY A 39 25.89 -17.99 5.63
N ASP A 40 26.58 -17.38 4.66
CA ASP A 40 27.97 -16.96 4.82
C ASP A 40 28.12 -15.84 5.85
N TRP A 41 29.27 -15.87 6.53
CA TRP A 41 29.75 -14.77 7.36
C TRP A 41 30.67 -13.89 6.54
N VAL A 42 30.46 -12.59 6.60
CA VAL A 42 31.15 -11.63 5.72
C VAL A 42 31.65 -10.44 6.53
N PHE A 43 32.69 -9.79 6.02
CA PHE A 43 33.05 -8.44 6.48
C PHE A 43 32.06 -7.42 5.91
N SER A 44 31.57 -6.53 6.78
CA SER A 44 30.86 -5.32 6.39
C SER A 44 31.84 -4.19 6.06
N ASP A 45 31.36 -3.15 5.37
CA ASP A 45 32.21 -2.03 4.94
C ASP A 45 32.60 -1.10 6.11
N ASP A 46 32.06 -1.31 7.32
CA ASP A 46 32.46 -0.70 8.58
C ASP A 46 33.43 -1.57 9.42
N GLY A 47 33.91 -2.69 8.85
CA GLY A 47 34.96 -3.54 9.44
C GLY A 47 34.45 -4.64 10.38
N ARG A 48 33.14 -4.70 10.63
CA ARG A 48 32.51 -5.72 11.50
C ARG A 48 32.17 -7.00 10.73
N ILE A 49 31.73 -8.03 11.45
CA ILE A 49 31.39 -9.33 10.87
C ILE A 49 29.93 -9.67 11.11
N VAL A 50 29.23 -10.04 10.04
CA VAL A 50 27.79 -10.32 10.06
C VAL A 50 27.42 -11.49 9.14
N GLN A 51 26.34 -12.19 9.47
CA GLN A 51 25.80 -13.27 8.64
C GLN A 51 24.82 -12.76 7.58
N LEU A 52 24.94 -13.28 6.36
CA LEU A 52 23.95 -13.10 5.29
C LEU A 52 22.76 -14.04 5.51
N LEU A 53 21.59 -13.47 5.84
CA LEU A 53 20.36 -14.21 6.12
C LEU A 53 19.51 -14.47 4.88
N LYS A 54 19.62 -13.61 3.88
CA LYS A 54 18.98 -13.80 2.57
C LYS A 54 19.87 -13.21 1.50
N VAL A 55 20.08 -13.95 0.41
CA VAL A 55 20.80 -13.45 -0.76
C VAL A 55 19.93 -13.63 -1.99
N SER A 56 19.93 -12.63 -2.87
CA SER A 56 19.36 -12.72 -4.20
C SER A 56 20.37 -12.16 -5.19
N LYS A 57 20.73 -12.94 -6.20
CA LYS A 57 21.68 -12.54 -7.25
C LYS A 57 21.01 -11.76 -8.40
N SER A 58 19.75 -11.35 -8.20
CA SER A 58 19.02 -10.52 -9.16
C SER A 58 18.05 -9.58 -8.45
N VAL A 59 17.80 -8.42 -9.06
CA VAL A 59 16.80 -7.47 -8.58
C VAL A 59 16.21 -6.77 -9.79
N LYS A 60 14.88 -6.71 -9.88
CA LYS A 60 14.20 -5.95 -10.92
C LYS A 60 14.10 -4.50 -10.49
N HIS A 61 14.56 -3.59 -11.33
CA HIS A 61 14.48 -2.15 -11.10
C HIS A 61 13.91 -1.43 -12.34
N PRO A 62 13.09 -0.37 -12.16
CA PRO A 62 12.54 0.39 -13.29
C PRO A 62 13.57 0.98 -14.25
N ASN A 63 14.81 1.17 -13.79
CA ASN A 63 15.92 1.69 -14.60
C ASN A 63 16.75 0.60 -15.30
N ASP A 64 16.38 -0.68 -15.18
CA ASP A 64 17.05 -1.75 -15.92
C ASP A 64 16.80 -1.58 -17.43
N ARG A 65 17.83 -1.87 -18.24
CA ARG A 65 17.83 -1.82 -19.70
C ARG A 65 18.52 -3.06 -20.26
N LYS A 66 18.36 -3.33 -21.56
CA LYS A 66 18.91 -4.54 -22.23
C LYS A 66 20.39 -4.82 -21.90
N ASN A 67 21.21 -3.76 -21.79
CA ASN A 67 22.66 -3.87 -21.52
C ASN A 67 23.07 -3.24 -20.18
N TYR A 68 22.11 -2.98 -19.28
CA TYR A 68 22.38 -2.33 -18.00
C TYR A 68 21.44 -2.85 -16.92
N THR A 69 22.01 -3.44 -15.88
CA THR A 69 21.30 -3.77 -14.65
C THR A 69 21.65 -2.76 -13.57
N TYR A 70 20.64 -2.21 -12.91
CA TYR A 70 20.82 -1.19 -11.87
C TYR A 70 21.64 -1.73 -10.68
N ALA A 71 21.47 -3.01 -10.37
CA ALA A 71 22.20 -3.70 -9.32
C ALA A 71 22.31 -5.20 -9.62
N LYS A 72 23.35 -5.84 -9.09
CA LYS A 72 23.64 -7.28 -9.28
C LYS A 72 22.88 -8.18 -8.30
N GLY A 73 21.89 -7.64 -7.60
CA GLY A 73 21.15 -8.35 -6.56
C GLY A 73 21.07 -7.57 -5.25
N TRP A 74 20.84 -8.29 -4.16
CA TRP A 74 20.78 -7.74 -2.81
C TRP A 74 21.04 -8.81 -1.77
N VAL A 75 21.44 -8.37 -0.59
CA VAL A 75 21.62 -9.20 0.59
C VAL A 75 20.82 -8.64 1.77
N ARG A 76 20.50 -9.49 2.73
CA ARG A 76 19.87 -9.10 4.00
C ARG A 76 20.63 -9.71 5.15
N THR A 77 20.91 -8.88 6.14
CA THR A 77 21.52 -9.26 7.40
C THR A 77 20.50 -9.12 8.53
N ILE A 78 20.97 -9.32 9.76
CA ILE A 78 20.17 -9.04 10.95
C ILE A 78 19.85 -7.55 11.12
N VAL A 79 20.73 -6.69 10.61
CA VAL A 79 20.65 -5.23 10.73
C VAL A 79 19.73 -4.65 9.64
N GLY A 80 20.02 -4.96 8.38
CA GLY A 80 19.41 -4.28 7.24
C GLY A 80 19.37 -5.11 5.97
N SER A 81 18.80 -4.53 4.92
CA SER A 81 18.88 -5.05 3.56
C SER A 81 19.73 -4.09 2.71
N PHE A 82 20.67 -4.64 1.94
CA PHE A 82 21.64 -3.87 1.16
C PHE A 82 21.58 -4.30 -0.30
N ILE A 83 21.45 -3.32 -1.19
CA ILE A 83 21.45 -3.57 -2.63
C ILE A 83 22.88 -3.71 -3.14
N ASN A 84 23.15 -4.69 -3.99
CA ASN A 84 24.48 -4.91 -4.56
C ASN A 84 24.72 -3.93 -5.71
N ARG A 85 25.05 -2.69 -5.34
CA ARG A 85 25.48 -1.61 -6.22
C ARG A 85 26.84 -1.11 -5.75
N TYR A 86 27.68 -0.70 -6.68
CA TYR A 86 29.04 -0.19 -6.39
C TYR A 86 29.05 1.01 -5.41
N THR A 87 27.98 1.80 -5.35
CA THR A 87 27.85 2.94 -4.42
C THR A 87 27.33 2.55 -3.03
N THR A 88 26.85 1.31 -2.85
CA THR A 88 26.21 0.89 -1.60
C THR A 88 27.26 0.30 -0.68
N LYS A 89 27.28 0.80 0.56
CA LYS A 89 28.08 0.27 1.66
C LYS A 89 27.18 -0.45 2.66
N MET A 90 27.60 -1.62 3.11
CA MET A 90 27.01 -2.37 4.20
C MET A 90 27.55 -1.84 5.52
N ASP A 91 26.65 -1.36 6.37
CA ASP A 91 26.92 -1.04 7.77
C ASP A 91 26.23 -2.05 8.67
N THR A 92 26.62 -2.07 9.94
CA THR A 92 26.09 -2.99 10.95
C THR A 92 25.40 -2.27 12.12
N ASP A 93 24.95 -1.03 11.89
CA ASP A 93 24.28 -0.21 12.90
C ASP A 93 22.76 -0.48 12.95
N PHE A 94 22.29 -1.08 14.06
CA PHE A 94 20.88 -1.38 14.28
C PHE A 94 19.96 -0.16 14.30
N SER A 95 20.49 1.02 14.63
CA SER A 95 19.71 2.26 14.70
C SER A 95 19.47 2.87 13.32
N SER A 96 20.41 2.69 12.39
CA SER A 96 20.35 3.16 11.01
C SER A 96 19.29 2.47 10.14
N HIS A 97 18.82 1.28 10.55
CA HIS A 97 17.91 0.45 9.76
C HIS A 97 16.61 0.14 10.52
N PRO A 98 15.62 1.06 10.51
CA PRO A 98 14.38 0.87 11.26
C PRO A 98 13.56 -0.34 10.78
N ASN A 99 13.78 -0.78 9.54
CA ASN A 99 13.14 -1.97 8.99
C ASN A 99 14.09 -2.75 8.07
N ARG A 100 14.53 -3.92 8.52
CA ARG A 100 15.46 -4.79 7.78
C ARG A 100 14.93 -5.36 6.46
N TYR A 101 13.64 -5.21 6.17
CA TYR A 101 13.02 -5.70 4.95
C TYR A 101 13.00 -4.66 3.83
N THR A 102 13.56 -3.47 4.05
CA THR A 102 13.66 -2.37 3.09
C THR A 102 15.12 -1.94 2.93
N PHE A 103 15.48 -1.45 1.73
CA PHE A 103 16.79 -0.84 1.45
C PHE A 103 16.91 0.60 1.96
N SER A 104 15.81 1.20 2.39
CA SER A 104 15.77 2.58 2.89
C SER A 104 16.01 2.64 4.39
N LYS A 105 16.88 3.57 4.80
CA LYS A 105 17.14 3.94 6.20
C LYS A 105 16.01 4.76 6.85
N SER A 106 15.07 5.31 6.08
CA SER A 106 13.99 6.15 6.62
C SER A 106 12.64 5.46 6.68
N ILE A 107 12.46 4.34 5.98
CA ILE A 107 11.18 3.63 5.95
C ILE A 107 11.08 2.70 7.16
N ASN A 108 10.25 3.08 8.13
CA ASN A 108 9.93 2.24 9.29
C ASN A 108 8.73 1.30 9.02
N ASN A 109 7.66 1.81 8.39
CA ASN A 109 6.40 1.10 8.20
C ASN A 109 5.81 1.36 6.81
N THR A 110 5.92 0.35 5.96
CA THR A 110 5.40 0.39 4.58
C THR A 110 3.87 0.53 4.54
N GLY A 111 3.15 -0.08 5.48
CA GLY A 111 1.69 -0.02 5.54
C GLY A 111 1.17 1.37 5.88
N ARG A 112 1.84 2.06 6.81
CA ARG A 112 1.54 3.46 7.17
C ARG A 112 1.70 4.39 5.97
N ARG A 113 2.76 4.21 5.19
CA ARG A 113 3.04 5.00 3.98
C ARG A 113 1.94 4.92 2.92
N VAL A 114 1.28 3.77 2.77
CA VAL A 114 0.15 3.62 1.83
C VAL A 114 -1.05 4.44 2.27
N LYS A 115 -1.28 4.55 3.59
CA LYS A 115 -2.41 5.30 4.16
C LYS A 115 -2.17 6.81 4.13
N GLU A 116 -0.97 7.25 4.49
CA GLU A 116 -0.62 8.68 4.60
C GLU A 116 -0.31 9.35 3.26
N ARG A 117 -0.17 8.58 2.18
CA ARG A 117 0.09 9.13 0.85
C ARG A 117 -1.07 10.03 0.43
N LYS A 118 -0.74 11.27 0.04
CA LYS A 118 -1.70 12.27 -0.48
C LYS A 118 -1.93 12.11 -1.98
N ASN A 119 -0.85 11.96 -2.76
CA ASN A 119 -0.93 11.96 -4.22
C ASN A 119 -1.08 10.56 -4.81
N VAL A 120 -1.85 10.45 -5.89
CA VAL A 120 -2.08 9.19 -6.62
C VAL A 120 -0.83 8.76 -7.37
N THR A 121 -0.44 7.49 -7.24
CA THR A 121 0.69 6.92 -8.00
C THR A 121 0.28 6.49 -9.40
N ARG A 122 1.23 6.32 -10.33
CA ARG A 122 0.95 5.80 -11.69
C ARG A 122 0.19 4.47 -11.67
N LYS A 123 0.54 3.55 -10.77
CA LYS A 123 -0.14 2.26 -10.63
C LYS A 123 -1.52 2.37 -10.00
N GLU A 124 -1.72 3.32 -9.09
CA GLU A 124 -3.05 3.64 -8.57
C GLU A 124 -3.95 4.26 -9.67
N ARG A 125 -3.41 5.07 -10.60
CA ARG A 125 -4.17 5.54 -11.77
C ARG A 125 -4.53 4.41 -12.72
N GLU A 126 -3.58 3.53 -13.04
CA GLU A 126 -3.84 2.35 -13.88
C GLU A 126 -4.92 1.45 -13.27
N PHE A 127 -4.88 1.26 -11.95
CA PHE A 127 -5.93 0.56 -11.19
C PHE A 127 -7.29 1.26 -11.31
N ALA A 128 -7.35 2.58 -11.12
CA ALA A 128 -8.57 3.36 -11.26
C ALA A 128 -9.15 3.25 -12.68
N THR A 129 -8.33 3.44 -13.72
CA THR A 129 -8.76 3.28 -15.12
C THR A 129 -9.32 1.89 -15.40
N ASN A 130 -8.70 0.84 -14.87
CA ASN A 130 -9.21 -0.52 -15.06
C ASN A 130 -10.62 -0.71 -14.47
N ILE A 131 -10.87 -0.15 -13.27
CA ILE A 131 -12.20 -0.18 -12.64
C ILE A 131 -13.22 0.58 -13.48
N VAL A 132 -12.85 1.76 -13.97
CA VAL A 132 -13.72 2.63 -14.76
C VAL A 132 -14.15 1.95 -16.07
N VAL A 133 -13.28 1.14 -16.66
CA VAL A 133 -13.58 0.30 -17.85
C VAL A 133 -14.46 -0.92 -17.50
N GLY A 134 -14.83 -1.11 -16.23
CA GLY A 134 -15.73 -2.17 -15.78
C GLY A 134 -15.02 -3.43 -15.27
N MET A 135 -13.70 -3.42 -15.08
CA MET A 135 -13.01 -4.55 -14.46
C MET A 135 -13.32 -4.62 -12.96
N GLY A 136 -13.60 -5.83 -12.46
CA GLY A 136 -13.71 -6.07 -11.02
C GLY A 136 -12.43 -5.67 -10.27
N ALA A 137 -12.57 -5.23 -9.03
CA ALA A 137 -11.45 -4.66 -8.26
C ALA A 137 -10.25 -5.61 -8.12
N VAL A 138 -10.48 -6.92 -8.03
CA VAL A 138 -9.41 -7.92 -7.93
C VAL A 138 -8.60 -7.96 -9.23
N ASP A 139 -9.27 -8.04 -10.38
CA ASP A 139 -8.60 -8.16 -11.68
C ASP A 139 -7.97 -6.83 -12.12
N ALA A 140 -8.62 -5.71 -11.82
CA ALA A 140 -8.06 -4.38 -11.97
C ALA A 140 -6.73 -4.26 -11.20
N TYR A 141 -6.66 -4.78 -9.97
CA TYR A 141 -5.45 -4.77 -9.17
C TYR A 141 -4.38 -5.70 -9.74
N LYS A 142 -4.74 -6.95 -10.11
CA LYS A 142 -3.81 -7.91 -10.71
C LYS A 142 -3.18 -7.34 -11.97
N LYS A 143 -3.98 -6.74 -12.85
CA LYS A 143 -3.51 -6.13 -14.10
C LYS A 143 -2.57 -4.95 -13.82
N ALA A 144 -2.96 -4.02 -12.95
CA ALA A 144 -2.15 -2.85 -12.64
C ALA A 144 -0.83 -3.21 -11.93
N TYR A 145 -0.84 -4.14 -10.97
CA TYR A 145 0.32 -4.45 -10.13
C TYR A 145 1.06 -5.74 -10.50
N SER A 146 0.64 -6.43 -11.56
CA SER A 146 1.16 -7.75 -11.96
C SER A 146 1.15 -8.77 -10.81
N GLU A 147 0.13 -8.71 -9.94
CA GLU A 147 -0.03 -9.60 -8.80
C GLU A 147 -0.66 -10.93 -9.26
N LEU A 148 -0.02 -12.05 -8.92
CA LEU A 148 -0.48 -13.38 -9.35
C LEU A 148 -1.51 -13.96 -8.38
N SER A 149 -1.42 -13.61 -7.09
CA SER A 149 -2.30 -14.17 -6.07
C SER A 149 -3.63 -13.41 -5.98
N SER A 150 -4.75 -14.10 -6.22
CA SER A 150 -6.10 -13.54 -6.04
C SER A 150 -6.35 -13.04 -4.61
N ASN A 151 -5.90 -13.79 -3.60
CA ASN A 151 -6.11 -13.42 -2.19
C ASN A 151 -5.31 -12.17 -1.81
N SER A 152 -4.06 -12.07 -2.28
CA SER A 152 -3.23 -10.87 -2.10
C SER A 152 -3.85 -9.66 -2.82
N ALA A 153 -4.25 -9.86 -4.08
CA ALA A 153 -4.89 -8.83 -4.89
C ALA A 153 -6.17 -8.32 -4.23
N ARG A 154 -7.04 -9.21 -3.74
CA ARG A 154 -8.26 -8.84 -3.01
C ARG A 154 -7.95 -7.93 -1.82
N LYS A 155 -7.09 -8.38 -0.89
CA LYS A 155 -6.75 -7.59 0.31
C LYS A 155 -6.18 -6.22 -0.06
N LYS A 156 -5.29 -6.14 -1.06
CA LYS A 156 -4.65 -4.89 -1.48
C LYS A 156 -5.60 -3.96 -2.25
N ALA A 157 -6.46 -4.51 -3.11
CA ALA A 157 -7.50 -3.77 -3.81
C ALA A 157 -8.46 -3.11 -2.81
N THR A 158 -8.92 -3.84 -1.80
CA THR A 158 -9.77 -3.29 -0.72
C THR A 158 -9.07 -2.15 0.01
N ILE A 159 -7.76 -2.26 0.28
CA ILE A 159 -7.00 -1.18 0.92
C ILE A 159 -6.97 0.06 0.02
N LEU A 160 -6.76 -0.10 -1.29
CA LEU A 160 -6.73 1.02 -2.26
C LEU A 160 -8.09 1.71 -2.38
N LEU A 161 -9.20 0.96 -2.49
CA LEU A 161 -10.55 1.52 -2.56
C LEU A 161 -10.94 2.29 -1.29
N LYS A 162 -10.36 1.93 -0.14
CA LYS A 162 -10.54 2.70 1.10
C LYS A 162 -9.76 4.03 1.13
N GLN A 163 -8.89 4.29 0.15
CA GLN A 163 -8.12 5.53 0.08
C GLN A 163 -8.88 6.61 -0.68
N GLU A 164 -9.13 7.74 -0.01
CA GLU A 164 -9.85 8.88 -0.58
C GLU A 164 -9.22 9.37 -1.90
N ARG A 165 -7.88 9.40 -1.98
CA ARG A 165 -7.18 9.80 -3.22
C ARG A 165 -7.48 8.89 -4.42
N VAL A 166 -7.70 7.59 -4.18
CA VAL A 166 -7.96 6.62 -5.24
C VAL A 166 -9.41 6.72 -5.67
N MET A 167 -10.34 6.86 -4.71
CA MET A 167 -11.76 7.08 -5.00
C MET A 167 -11.99 8.35 -5.80
N LYS A 168 -11.33 9.46 -5.43
CA LYS A 168 -11.41 10.72 -6.20
C LYS A 168 -10.93 10.58 -7.63
N GLU A 169 -9.91 9.78 -7.88
CA GLU A 169 -9.41 9.52 -9.24
C GLU A 169 -10.43 8.72 -10.07
N ILE A 170 -11.07 7.73 -9.46
CA ILE A 170 -12.15 6.94 -10.08
C ILE A 170 -13.34 7.85 -10.38
N GLU A 171 -13.82 8.60 -9.39
CA GLU A 171 -14.92 9.57 -9.51
C GLU A 171 -14.69 10.56 -10.66
N LYS A 172 -13.50 11.17 -10.70
CA LYS A 172 -13.15 12.12 -11.75
C LYS A 172 -13.22 11.46 -13.13
N SER A 173 -12.65 10.26 -13.27
CA SER A 173 -12.64 9.53 -14.54
C SER A 173 -14.05 9.16 -14.99
N VAL A 174 -14.94 8.81 -14.07
CA VAL A 174 -16.35 8.48 -14.34
C VAL A 174 -17.12 9.72 -14.77
N LEU A 175 -16.91 10.86 -14.09
CA LEU A 175 -17.52 12.13 -14.46
C LEU A 175 -17.09 12.59 -15.86
N ASP A 176 -15.83 12.40 -16.22
CA ASP A 176 -15.32 12.74 -17.56
C ASP A 176 -15.99 11.87 -18.64
N ILE A 177 -16.19 10.57 -18.38
CA ILE A 177 -16.93 9.68 -19.29
C ILE A 177 -18.41 10.08 -19.35
N ALA A 178 -19.06 10.33 -18.22
CA ALA A 178 -20.46 10.73 -18.17
C ALA A 178 -20.70 11.99 -18.99
N LYS A 179 -19.84 13.01 -18.85
CA LYS A 179 -19.84 14.21 -19.71
C LYS A 179 -19.67 13.88 -21.18
N SER A 180 -18.76 12.96 -21.54
CA SER A 180 -18.60 12.55 -22.94
C SER A 180 -19.83 11.86 -23.53
N LEU A 181 -20.66 11.26 -22.67
CA LEU A 181 -21.94 10.65 -23.03
C LEU A 181 -23.12 11.65 -22.97
N GLY A 182 -22.87 12.92 -22.68
CA GLY A 182 -23.91 13.94 -22.50
C GLY A 182 -24.69 13.83 -21.18
N ILE A 183 -24.21 13.04 -20.23
CA ILE A 183 -24.75 12.92 -18.87
C ILE A 183 -23.95 13.84 -17.96
N ASP A 184 -24.12 15.14 -18.14
CA ASP A 184 -23.52 16.16 -17.30
C ASP A 184 -24.51 16.69 -16.25
N HIS A 185 -24.07 17.66 -15.44
CA HIS A 185 -24.92 18.24 -14.42
C HIS A 185 -26.16 18.93 -15.01
N GLU A 186 -26.06 19.52 -16.20
CA GLU A 186 -27.18 20.20 -16.85
C GLU A 186 -28.25 19.18 -17.29
N TYR A 187 -27.81 18.08 -17.90
CA TYR A 187 -28.69 16.97 -18.24
C TYR A 187 -29.44 16.43 -17.00
N VAL A 188 -28.72 16.17 -15.90
CA VAL A 188 -29.35 15.64 -14.67
C VAL A 188 -30.32 16.65 -14.06
N LEU A 189 -29.93 17.92 -13.92
CA LEU A 189 -30.77 18.96 -13.35
C LEU A 189 -32.01 19.23 -14.21
N SER A 190 -31.87 19.24 -15.54
CA SER A 190 -33.00 19.42 -16.45
C SER A 190 -34.00 18.27 -16.36
N LYS A 191 -33.53 17.02 -16.20
CA LYS A 191 -34.42 15.87 -15.99
C LYS A 191 -35.13 15.93 -14.65
N LEU A 192 -34.44 16.26 -13.56
CA LEU A 192 -35.07 16.45 -12.24
C LEU A 192 -36.10 17.57 -12.26
N LYS A 193 -35.79 18.69 -12.93
CA LYS A 193 -36.74 19.81 -13.10
C LYS A 193 -37.99 19.37 -13.86
N ASN A 194 -37.82 18.67 -14.98
CA ASN A 194 -38.97 18.17 -15.76
C ASN A 194 -39.85 17.22 -14.93
N LEU A 195 -39.26 16.34 -14.13
CA LEU A 195 -40.01 15.45 -13.24
C LEU A 195 -40.74 16.22 -12.13
N ALA A 196 -40.12 17.26 -11.56
CA ALA A 196 -40.75 18.11 -10.56
C ALA A 196 -41.92 18.93 -11.12
N ASP A 197 -41.81 19.41 -12.36
CA ASP A 197 -42.82 20.31 -12.95
C ASP A 197 -43.98 19.57 -13.63
N TYR A 198 -43.73 18.37 -14.17
CA TYR A 198 -44.66 17.71 -15.11
C TYR A 198 -45.00 16.25 -14.79
N SER A 199 -44.46 15.65 -13.72
CA SER A 199 -44.89 14.29 -13.34
C SER A 199 -46.34 14.30 -12.85
N GLU A 200 -47.08 13.23 -13.12
CA GLU A 200 -48.45 13.03 -12.61
C GLU A 200 -48.47 12.35 -11.23
N ASP A 201 -47.32 11.85 -10.76
CA ASP A 201 -47.17 11.19 -9.47
C ASP A 201 -46.56 12.16 -8.44
N ASP A 202 -47.38 12.58 -7.47
CA ASP A 202 -47.00 13.47 -6.37
C ASP A 202 -45.75 13.00 -5.62
N ASN A 203 -45.52 11.68 -5.51
CA ASN A 203 -44.33 11.15 -4.87
C ASN A 203 -43.07 11.40 -5.72
N ILE A 204 -43.15 11.28 -7.05
CA ILE A 204 -42.04 11.61 -7.96
C ILE A 204 -41.76 13.11 -7.95
N ILE A 205 -42.81 13.94 -7.95
CA ILE A 205 -42.70 15.41 -7.83
C ILE A 205 -41.97 15.77 -6.54
N LEU A 206 -42.42 15.23 -5.40
CA LEU A 206 -41.86 15.52 -4.09
C LEU A 206 -40.40 15.08 -3.98
N GLN A 207 -40.07 13.88 -4.48
CA GLN A 207 -38.70 13.37 -4.44
C GLN A 207 -37.75 14.18 -5.31
N SER A 208 -38.17 14.50 -6.55
CA SER A 208 -37.36 15.28 -7.49
C SER A 208 -37.13 16.70 -6.98
N THR A 209 -38.17 17.33 -6.41
CA THR A 209 -38.09 18.66 -5.78
C THR A 209 -37.17 18.66 -4.55
N LYS A 210 -37.25 17.62 -3.70
CA LYS A 210 -36.34 17.44 -2.55
C LYS A 210 -34.88 17.32 -3.00
N GLU A 211 -34.62 16.55 -4.05
CA GLU A 211 -33.26 16.36 -4.55
C GLU A 211 -32.68 17.65 -5.14
N LEU A 212 -33.47 18.41 -5.91
CA LEU A 212 -33.11 19.76 -6.36
C LEU A 212 -32.83 20.71 -5.18
N GLY A 213 -33.66 20.69 -4.14
CA GLY A 213 -33.47 21.51 -2.95
C GLY A 213 -32.18 21.19 -2.18
N LYS A 214 -31.77 19.90 -2.14
CA LYS A 214 -30.46 19.51 -1.60
C LYS A 214 -29.31 20.05 -2.44
N ILE A 215 -29.41 19.97 -3.78
CA ILE A 215 -28.35 20.43 -4.69
C ILE A 215 -28.18 21.95 -4.61
N VAL A 216 -29.27 22.72 -4.53
CA VAL A 216 -29.24 24.20 -4.45
C VAL A 216 -28.90 24.68 -3.02
N GLY A 217 -28.80 23.77 -2.04
CA GLY A 217 -28.39 24.08 -0.67
C GLY A 217 -29.51 24.71 0.18
N THR A 218 -30.77 24.57 -0.23
CA THR A 218 -31.93 25.09 0.51
C THR A 218 -32.44 24.12 1.57
N ALA A 219 -32.10 22.83 1.44
CA ALA A 219 -32.38 21.82 2.46
C ALA A 219 -31.31 21.90 3.58
N GLY A 220 -31.60 22.64 4.63
CA GLY A 220 -30.79 22.62 5.86
C GLY A 220 -30.73 21.21 6.46
N ASN A 221 -29.54 20.82 6.91
CA ASN A 221 -29.17 19.52 7.48
C ASN A 221 -28.98 18.37 6.50
N THR A 222 -27.73 18.18 6.08
CA THR A 222 -27.13 16.85 6.09
C THR A 222 -25.71 16.96 6.62
N VAL A 223 -25.51 16.39 7.80
CA VAL A 223 -24.22 15.98 8.34
C VAL A 223 -23.38 15.42 7.20
N LYS A 224 -22.08 15.75 7.16
CA LYS A 224 -21.06 15.13 6.30
C LYS A 224 -20.96 13.62 6.57
N GLN A 225 -22.01 12.86 6.33
CA GLN A 225 -21.89 11.44 6.02
C GLN A 225 -21.13 11.42 4.70
N LYS A 226 -19.87 10.98 4.77
CA LYS A 226 -19.09 10.65 3.58
C LYS A 226 -20.00 9.83 2.67
N ASP A 227 -20.31 10.33 1.48
CA ASP A 227 -21.17 9.66 0.51
C ASP A 227 -20.70 8.22 0.30
N VAL A 228 -21.34 7.30 1.01
CA VAL A 228 -21.18 5.84 0.85
C VAL A 228 -21.97 5.38 -0.38
N GLY A 229 -22.76 6.27 -0.99
CA GLY A 229 -23.58 5.99 -2.18
C GLY A 229 -22.76 5.57 -3.39
N LEU A 230 -21.60 6.20 -3.63
CA LEU A 230 -20.72 5.77 -4.72
C LEU A 230 -20.07 4.40 -4.43
N LEU A 231 -19.82 4.09 -3.15
CA LEU A 231 -19.31 2.78 -2.74
C LEU A 231 -20.30 1.65 -3.08
N GLY A 232 -21.61 1.94 -3.06
CA GLY A 232 -22.69 1.00 -3.44
C GLY A 232 -22.85 0.82 -4.95
N VAL A 233 -22.68 1.87 -5.75
CA VAL A 233 -22.74 1.77 -7.23
C VAL A 233 -21.49 1.08 -7.80
N PHE A 234 -20.36 1.13 -7.09
CA PHE A 234 -19.14 0.38 -7.41
C PHE A 234 -19.04 -0.99 -6.70
N GLN A 235 -20.13 -1.50 -6.11
CA GLN A 235 -20.20 -2.90 -5.68
C GLN A 235 -20.31 -3.84 -6.88
N GLY A 236 -19.17 -4.02 -7.57
CA GLY A 236 -18.81 -5.32 -8.15
C GLY A 236 -18.41 -6.31 -7.07
N PHE A 237 -19.10 -6.27 -5.93
CA PHE A 237 -18.90 -7.15 -4.78
C PHE A 237 -20.26 -7.73 -4.41
N SER A 238 -20.39 -9.06 -4.34
CA SER A 238 -21.61 -9.68 -3.82
C SER A 238 -21.83 -9.30 -2.34
N PRO A 239 -23.06 -9.36 -1.81
CA PRO A 239 -23.33 -9.10 -0.40
C PRO A 239 -22.41 -9.88 0.57
N ASP A 240 -22.01 -11.11 0.20
CA ASP A 240 -21.05 -11.93 0.95
C ASP A 240 -19.63 -11.34 1.01
N GLU A 241 -19.25 -10.50 0.03
CA GLU A 241 -17.94 -9.87 -0.05
C GLU A 241 -17.85 -8.59 0.81
N ILE A 242 -18.98 -8.08 1.31
CA ILE A 242 -19.09 -6.92 2.21
C ILE A 242 -18.89 -7.35 3.68
N GLU A 243 -19.27 -8.57 4.05
CA GLU A 243 -19.17 -9.06 5.44
C GLU A 243 -17.73 -9.15 5.94
N GLY A 244 -16.74 -9.35 5.06
CA GLY A 244 -15.31 -9.29 5.42
C GLY A 244 -14.73 -7.87 5.51
N ALA A 245 -15.51 -6.83 5.18
CA ALA A 245 -15.06 -5.45 5.05
C ALA A 245 -15.50 -4.53 6.20
N THR A 246 -16.36 -5.01 7.11
CA THR A 246 -16.73 -4.31 8.34
C THR A 246 -15.51 -4.12 9.23
N ARG A 247 -15.32 -2.88 9.69
CA ARG A 247 -14.34 -2.59 10.73
C ARG A 247 -14.93 -3.13 12.02
N ASP A 248 -14.20 -3.99 12.73
CA ASP A 248 -14.35 -4.06 14.18
C ASP A 248 -14.05 -2.67 14.73
N ASN A 249 -15.11 -1.89 14.96
CA ASN A 249 -15.05 -0.73 15.84
C ASN A 249 -14.88 -1.30 17.26
N LYS A 250 -13.66 -1.71 17.61
CA LYS A 250 -13.29 -1.81 19.01
C LYS A 250 -13.37 -0.41 19.58
N GLN A 251 -14.53 -0.12 20.19
CA GLN A 251 -14.71 1.01 21.07
C GLN A 251 -13.56 0.99 22.06
N ILE A 252 -12.80 2.09 22.09
CA ILE A 252 -11.87 2.36 23.17
C ILE A 252 -12.78 2.57 24.39
N THR A 253 -12.92 1.53 25.22
CA THR A 253 -13.47 1.70 26.55
C THR A 253 -12.48 2.59 27.31
N SER A 254 -12.93 3.80 27.63
CA SER A 254 -12.33 4.65 28.63
C SER A 254 -12.16 3.84 29.92
N ILE A 255 -10.92 3.52 30.27
CA ILE A 255 -10.61 3.08 31.63
C ILE A 255 -10.77 4.32 32.49
N SER A 256 -11.92 4.41 33.17
CA SER A 256 -12.13 5.27 34.31
C SER A 256 -11.16 4.82 35.40
N LEU A 257 -10.25 5.72 35.77
CA LEU A 257 -9.68 5.77 37.11
C LEU A 257 -10.83 5.96 38.09
N GLU A 258 -11.11 4.96 38.91
CA GLU A 258 -11.55 5.12 40.31
C GLU A 258 -11.71 3.75 41.00
N ASP A 259 -11.36 3.76 42.28
CA ASP A 259 -11.67 2.82 43.36
C ASP A 259 -10.83 1.56 43.62
N LYS A 260 -9.95 1.76 44.62
CA LYS A 260 -9.47 0.87 45.71
C LYS A 260 -8.52 -0.29 45.42
#